data_AF-A0AAN4U155-F1
#
_entry.id   AF-A0AAN4U155-F1
#
_cell.length_a   1.000
_cell.length_b   1.000
_cell.length_c   1.000
_cell.angle_alpha   90.00
_cell.angle_beta   90.00
_cell.angle_gamma   90.00
#
_symmetry.space_group_name_H-M   'P 1'
#
loop_
_entity.id
_entity.type
_entity.pdbx_description
1 polymer ?
#
loop_
_entity_poly.entity_id
_entity_poly.type
_entity_poly.pdbx_seq_one_letter_code
_entity_poly.pdbx_strand_id
1 'polypeptide(L)' 'MADITRRTKCYPSDLTDEEWERIAPLMPLASRRGRKRVSDLRETINALRYLAR' A
#
# COMPACT_ATOMS: atom_id res chain seq x y z
N MET A 1 7.17 -16.88 -11.32
CA MET A 1 5.76 -16.78 -11.73
C MET A 1 5.13 -15.68 -10.91
N ALA A 2 4.93 -14.49 -11.48
CA ALA A 2 4.01 -13.51 -10.93
C ALA A 2 3.37 -12.80 -12.13
N ASP A 3 2.16 -13.26 -12.42
CA ASP A 3 1.29 -12.83 -13.50
C ASP A 3 0.95 -11.34 -13.29
N ILE A 4 1.46 -10.47 -14.16
CA ILE A 4 1.21 -9.02 -14.13
C ILE A 4 -0.17 -8.72 -14.73
N THR A 5 -1.21 -9.42 -14.29
CA THR A 5 -2.54 -9.31 -14.88
C THR A 5 -3.53 -8.64 -13.92
N ARG A 6 -3.34 -7.33 -13.74
CA ARG A 6 -4.49 -6.43 -13.68
C ARG A 6 -4.12 -5.05 -14.22
N ARG A 7 -4.76 -4.69 -15.33
CA ARG A 7 -4.71 -3.38 -15.99
C ARG A 7 -5.24 -2.28 -15.05
N THR A 8 -4.41 -1.83 -14.13
CA THR A 8 -4.58 -0.61 -13.34
C THR A 8 -3.17 -0.06 -13.14
N LYS A 9 -2.99 1.26 -13.18
CA LYS A 9 -1.67 1.91 -13.29
C LYS A 9 -0.80 1.60 -12.07
N CYS A 10 -0.07 0.49 -12.08
CA CYS A 10 0.96 0.21 -11.08
C CYS A 10 2.18 1.07 -11.40
N TYR A 11 2.64 1.84 -10.44
CA TYR A 11 3.88 2.60 -10.58
C TYR A 11 5.08 1.66 -10.45
N PRO A 12 6.21 1.95 -11.12
CA PRO A 12 7.45 1.18 -10.94
C PRO A 12 7.97 1.19 -9.49
N SER A 13 7.47 2.09 -8.66
CA SER A 13 7.79 2.25 -7.24
C SER A 13 6.83 1.53 -6.29
N ASP A 14 5.82 0.82 -6.81
CA ASP A 14 4.82 0.15 -5.99
C ASP A 14 5.39 -1.04 -5.23
N LEU A 15 4.82 -1.32 -4.06
CA LEU A 15 5.16 -2.47 -3.22
C LEU A 15 4.61 -3.78 -3.79
N THR A 16 5.47 -4.81 -3.81
CA THR A 16 5.01 -6.18 -4.02
C THR A 16 4.21 -6.68 -2.81
N ASP A 17 3.39 -7.71 -3.00
CA ASP A 17 2.61 -8.31 -1.92
C ASP A 17 3.52 -8.84 -0.80
N GLU A 18 4.66 -9.45 -1.16
CA GLU A 18 5.66 -9.95 -0.20
C GLU A 18 6.30 -8.84 0.63
N GLU A 19 6.59 -7.68 0.02
CA GLU A 19 7.08 -6.50 0.74
C GLU A 19 5.99 -5.93 1.66
N TRP A 20 4.75 -5.88 1.15
CA TRP A 20 3.60 -5.40 1.90
C TRP A 20 3.32 -6.26 3.15
N GLU A 21 3.44 -7.59 3.07
CA GLU A 21 3.25 -8.48 4.23
C GLU A 21 4.23 -8.19 5.37
N ARG A 22 5.43 -7.69 5.07
CA ARG A 22 6.42 -7.29 6.09
C ARG A 22 6.09 -5.93 6.72
N ILE A 23 5.48 -5.04 5.94
CA ILE A 23 5.18 -3.65 6.35
C ILE A 23 3.82 -3.54 7.04
N ALA A 24 2.81 -4.28 6.57
CA ALA A 24 1.45 -4.21 7.07
C ALA A 24 1.33 -4.39 8.61
N PRO A 25 2.09 -5.28 9.26
CA PRO A 25 2.06 -5.42 10.73
C PRO A 25 2.59 -4.20 11.48
N LEU A 26 3.41 -3.37 10.84
CA LEU A 26 3.97 -2.14 11.43
C LEU A 26 2.99 -0.97 11.32
N MET A 27 1.93 -1.11 10.52
CA MET A 27 0.94 -0.06 10.36
C MET A 27 0.06 0.07 11.59
N PRO A 28 -0.37 1.30 11.93
CA PRO A 28 -1.29 1.49 13.04
C PRO A 28 -2.62 0.81 12.73
N LEU A 29 -3.10 0.02 13.70
CA LEU A 29 -4.42 -0.62 13.63
C LEU A 29 -5.52 0.41 13.31
N ALA A 30 -6.64 -0.09 12.78
CA ALA A 30 -7.80 0.74 12.53
C ALA A 30 -8.21 1.44 13.84
N SER A 31 -8.32 2.77 13.79
CA SER A 31 -8.65 3.54 14.99
C SER A 31 -10.04 3.13 15.49
N ARG A 32 -10.14 2.82 16.79
CA ARG A 32 -11.41 2.51 17.45
C ARG A 32 -12.28 3.75 17.69
N ARG A 33 -11.67 4.94 17.69
CA ARG A 33 -12.35 6.23 17.94
C ARG A 33 -12.00 7.25 16.86
N GLY A 34 -12.82 8.30 16.73
CA GLY A 34 -12.62 9.35 15.73
C GLY A 34 -13.00 8.92 14.31
N ARG A 35 -12.59 9.70 13.31
CA ARG A 35 -12.95 9.43 11.91
C ARG A 35 -12.20 8.20 11.41
N LYS A 36 -12.95 7.18 10.98
CA LYS A 36 -12.39 5.98 10.36
C LYS A 36 -11.62 6.39 9.09
N ARG A 37 -10.44 5.80 8.91
CA ARG A 37 -9.70 5.89 7.65
C ARG A 37 -10.54 5.25 6.54
N VAL A 38 -10.68 5.95 5.42
CA VAL A 38 -11.38 5.46 4.22
C VAL A 38 -10.38 5.00 3.16
N SER A 39 -9.18 5.59 3.15
CA SER A 39 -8.09 5.26 2.23
C SER A 39 -7.38 3.97 2.63
N ASP A 40 -6.91 3.24 1.61
CA ASP A 40 -6.09 2.06 1.79
C ASP A 40 -4.63 2.44 2.15
N LEU A 41 -4.04 1.71 3.11
CA LEU A 41 -2.69 1.99 3.59
C LEU A 41 -1.63 1.61 2.55
N ARG A 42 -1.85 0.55 1.77
CA ARG A 42 -0.93 0.12 0.70
C ARG A 42 -0.88 1.16 -0.39
N GLU A 43 -2.03 1.68 -0.82
CA GLU A 43 -2.10 2.79 -1.78
C GLU A 43 -1.39 4.04 -1.26
N THR A 44 -1.53 4.35 0.03
CA THR A 44 -0.86 5.50 0.65
C THR A 44 0.67 5.36 0.60
N ILE A 45 1.20 4.16 0.87
CA ILE A 45 2.65 3.93 0.80
C ILE A 45 3.15 3.92 -0.65
N ASN A 46 2.39 3.33 -1.58
CA ASN A 46 2.69 3.38 -3.00
C ASN A 46 2.82 4.83 -3.49
N ALA A 47 1.88 5.70 -3.11
CA ALA A 47 1.94 7.13 -3.41
C ALA A 47 3.15 7.82 -2.78
N LEU A 48 3.49 7.48 -1.53
CA LEU A 48 4.68 8.02 -0.86
C LEU A 48 5.99 7.59 -1.55
N ARG A 49 6.11 6.31 -1.94
CA ARG A 49 7.27 5.79 -2.68
C ARG A 49 7.41 6.44 -4.06
N TYR A 50 6.28 6.73 -4.72
CA TYR A 50 6.28 7.46 -5.98
C TYR A 50 6.80 8.90 -5.80
N LEU A 51 6.37 9.60 -4.74
CA LEU A 51 6.83 10.96 -4.43
C LEU A 51 8.30 11.03 -4.00
N ALA A 52 8.82 9.98 -3.36
CA ALA A 52 10.20 9.93 -2.89
C ALA A 52 11.24 9.65 -4.00
N ARG A 53 10.80 9.49 -5.25
CA ARG A 53 11.64 9.27 -6.43
C ARG A 53 12.10 10.58 -7.06
#